data_AF-A0A961Q9K0-F1
#
_entry.id   AF-A0A961Q9K0-F1
#
_cell.length_a   1.000
_cell.length_b   1.000
_cell.length_c   1.000
_cell.angle_alpha   90.00
_cell.angle_beta   90.00
_cell.angle_gamma   90.00
#
_symmetry.space_group_name_H-M   'P 1'
#
loop_
_entity.id
_entity.type
_entity.pdbx_description
1 polymer ?
#
loop_
_entity_poly.entity_id
_entity_poly.type
_entity_poly.pdbx_seq_one_letter_code
_entity_poly.pdbx_strand_id
1 'polypeptide(L)'
;MIFAGVACRNVNLGLVGEVMMRAAVLTFLLATLAVSPAGAFQKFEEYRIRGDEIASVKIGPMENEAPATMVITLKPDSAGGDAVTIESDDDLEACKAAIEGVIGDAGSYVQIRAQLSAETMNGVMVTECVVLQP
;
A
#
# COMPACT_ATOMS: atom_id res chain seq x y z
N MET A 1 -31.38 62.91 42.55
CA MET A 1 -31.07 61.51 42.16
C MET A 1 -30.00 61.01 43.12
N ILE A 2 -30.35 60.00 43.92
CA ILE A 2 -29.62 59.55 45.11
C ILE A 2 -28.66 58.40 44.72
N PHE A 3 -27.42 58.49 45.19
CA PHE A 3 -26.40 57.45 45.11
C PHE A 3 -26.80 56.22 45.96
N ALA A 4 -26.79 55.03 45.36
CA ALA A 4 -26.70 53.73 46.02
C ALA A 4 -25.54 53.00 45.33
N GLY A 5 -24.58 52.36 45.98
CA GLY A 5 -24.57 51.70 47.27
C GLY A 5 -23.81 50.40 47.03
N VAL A 6 -22.55 50.33 47.49
CA VAL A 6 -21.67 49.18 47.34
C VAL A 6 -22.24 47.99 48.12
N ALA A 7 -22.42 46.85 47.45
CA ALA A 7 -22.63 45.56 48.11
C ALA A 7 -21.55 44.57 47.60
N CYS A 8 -20.50 44.42 48.41
CA CYS A 8 -19.50 43.39 48.26
C CYS A 8 -20.14 42.04 48.63
N ARG A 9 -20.26 41.12 47.67
CA ARG A 9 -20.74 39.76 47.93
C ARG A 9 -19.58 38.78 47.78
N ASN A 10 -19.16 38.21 48.90
CA ASN A 10 -18.22 37.10 49.01
C ASN A 10 -18.69 35.92 48.15
N VAL A 11 -17.96 35.62 47.08
CA VAL A 11 -18.13 34.35 46.35
C VAL A 11 -17.13 33.35 46.93
N ASN A 12 -17.69 32.29 47.50
CA ASN A 12 -16.99 31.21 48.16
C ASN A 12 -16.23 30.38 47.10
N LEU A 13 -14.92 30.62 46.98
CA LEU A 13 -14.02 30.08 45.96
C LEU A 13 -13.51 28.67 46.32
N GLY A 14 -14.37 27.80 46.85
CA GLY A 14 -13.95 26.54 47.48
C GLY A 14 -14.37 25.24 46.79
N LEU A 15 -15.31 25.26 45.82
CA LEU A 15 -16.01 24.03 45.42
C LEU A 15 -15.99 23.71 43.92
N VAL A 16 -15.22 24.45 43.11
CA VAL A 16 -15.22 24.27 41.63
C VAL A 16 -13.91 23.64 41.12
N GLY A 17 -12.84 23.66 41.92
CA GLY A 17 -11.50 23.22 41.49
C GLY A 17 -11.36 21.71 41.28
N GLU A 18 -11.91 20.87 42.17
CA GLU A 18 -11.70 19.43 42.09
C GLU A 18 -12.52 18.74 40.99
N VAL A 19 -13.68 19.30 40.61
CA VAL A 19 -14.56 18.70 39.59
C VAL A 19 -14.08 19.05 38.17
N MET A 20 -13.61 20.28 37.94
CA MET A 20 -13.06 20.70 36.64
C MET A 20 -11.76 19.96 36.30
N MET A 21 -10.92 19.67 37.29
CA MET A 21 -9.64 19.00 37.07
C MET A 21 -9.79 17.51 36.76
N ARG A 22 -10.81 16.83 37.34
CA ARG A 22 -11.13 15.43 37.02
C ARG A 22 -11.76 15.26 35.64
N ALA A 23 -12.61 16.20 35.21
CA ALA A 23 -13.24 16.16 33.88
C ALA A 23 -12.24 16.42 32.74
N ALA A 24 -11.29 17.34 32.94
CA ALA A 24 -10.28 17.66 31.93
C ALA A 24 -9.33 16.49 31.65
N VAL A 25 -8.93 15.74 32.70
CA VAL A 25 -8.04 14.57 32.56
C VAL A 25 -8.72 13.42 31.80
N LEU A 26 -10.02 13.21 32.02
CA LEU A 26 -10.77 12.17 31.32
C LEU A 26 -10.96 12.47 29.82
N THR A 27 -11.05 13.75 29.46
CA THR A 27 -11.22 14.20 28.08
C THR A 27 -9.91 14.13 27.30
N PHE A 28 -8.77 14.39 27.96
CA PHE A 28 -7.45 14.27 27.35
C PHE A 28 -7.05 12.80 27.11
N LEU A 29 -7.44 11.88 28.00
CA LEU A 29 -7.16 10.45 27.83
C LEU A 29 -7.95 9.81 26.66
N LEU A 30 -9.17 10.29 26.39
CA LEU A 30 -9.99 9.77 25.28
C LEU A 30 -9.49 10.24 23.90
N ALA A 31 -8.86 11.41 23.83
CA ALA A 31 -8.34 11.97 22.58
C ALA A 31 -7.10 11.23 22.03
N THR A 32 -6.34 10.55 22.89
CA THR A 32 -5.14 9.80 22.47
C THR A 32 -5.43 8.38 21.98
N LEU A 33 -6.63 7.86 22.19
CA LEU A 33 -7.02 6.50 21.79
C LEU A 33 -7.62 6.43 20.37
N ALA A 34 -7.89 7.57 19.73
CA ALA A 34 -8.56 7.63 18.43
C ALA A 34 -7.60 7.84 17.23
N VAL A 35 -6.29 7.97 17.47
CA VAL A 35 -5.27 8.01 16.40
C VAL A 35 -4.56 6.66 16.38
N SER A 36 -5.29 5.61 16.04
CA SER A 36 -4.65 4.45 15.44
C SER A 36 -4.30 4.86 14.02
N PRO A 37 -3.02 4.85 13.59
CA PRO A 37 -2.76 4.82 12.17
C PRO A 37 -3.44 3.53 11.70
N ALA A 38 -4.54 3.66 10.97
CA ALA A 38 -4.99 2.61 10.09
C ALA A 38 -3.86 2.47 9.06
N GLY A 39 -2.81 1.72 9.41
CA GLY A 39 -1.77 1.34 8.49
C GLY A 39 -2.50 0.57 7.41
N ALA A 40 -2.77 1.24 6.28
CA ALA A 40 -3.26 0.59 5.09
C ALA A 40 -2.30 -0.56 4.82
N PHE A 41 -2.78 -1.78 5.03
CA PHE A 41 -1.96 -2.97 4.94
C PHE A 41 -1.54 -3.11 3.48
N GLN A 42 -0.30 -2.71 3.16
CA GLN A 42 0.22 -2.79 1.81
C GLN A 42 0.73 -4.21 1.56
N LYS A 43 0.02 -4.96 0.70
CA LYS A 43 0.44 -6.31 0.29
C LYS A 43 1.26 -6.20 -0.99
N PHE A 44 2.50 -6.69 -0.96
CA PHE A 44 3.36 -6.78 -2.14
C PHE A 44 3.69 -8.23 -2.45
N GLU A 45 3.79 -8.55 -3.72
CA GLU A 45 4.36 -9.79 -4.23
C GLU A 45 5.56 -9.45 -5.13
N GLU A 46 6.64 -10.19 -4.94
CA GLU A 46 7.89 -10.00 -5.67
C GLU A 46 8.26 -11.29 -6.40
N TYR A 47 8.54 -11.15 -7.69
CA TYR A 47 8.96 -12.21 -8.57
C TYR A 47 10.37 -11.91 -9.04
N ARG A 48 11.28 -12.85 -8.83
CA ARG A 48 12.65 -12.77 -9.35
C ARG A 48 12.91 -14.00 -10.21
N ILE A 49 13.04 -13.79 -11.52
CA ILE A 49 13.11 -14.86 -12.51
C ILE A 49 14.39 -14.69 -13.32
N ARG A 50 15.17 -15.75 -13.49
CA ARG A 50 16.39 -15.70 -14.32
C ARG A 50 16.02 -15.72 -15.80
N GLY A 51 16.75 -14.95 -16.62
CA GLY A 51 16.47 -14.85 -18.05
C GLY A 51 16.51 -16.20 -18.79
N ASP A 52 17.40 -17.11 -18.40
CA ASP A 52 17.51 -18.46 -18.95
C ASP A 52 16.40 -19.42 -18.50
N GLU A 53 15.67 -19.14 -17.42
CA GLU A 53 14.52 -19.91 -16.96
C GLU A 53 13.25 -19.55 -17.74
N ILE A 54 13.23 -18.41 -18.42
CA ILE A 54 12.06 -17.92 -19.15
C ILE A 54 11.96 -18.64 -20.51
N ALA A 55 10.80 -19.21 -20.78
CA ALA A 55 10.49 -19.83 -22.07
C ALA A 55 9.77 -18.84 -23.02
N SER A 56 8.80 -18.09 -22.50
CA SER A 56 8.11 -17.03 -23.25
C SER A 56 7.37 -16.07 -22.32
N VAL A 57 7.02 -14.89 -22.83
CA VAL A 57 6.14 -13.94 -22.15
C VAL A 57 5.05 -13.46 -23.12
N LYS A 58 3.83 -13.30 -22.62
CA LYS A 58 2.70 -12.77 -23.39
C LYS A 58 1.78 -11.94 -22.51
N ILE A 59 1.12 -10.96 -23.11
CA ILE A 59 -0.02 -10.28 -22.49
C ILE A 59 -1.28 -11.05 -22.90
N GLY A 60 -2.13 -11.33 -21.92
CA GLY A 60 -3.43 -11.95 -22.08
C GLY A 60 -4.43 -11.04 -22.79
N PRO A 61 -5.62 -11.55 -23.14
CA PRO A 61 -6.67 -10.71 -23.70
C PRO A 61 -7.04 -9.61 -22.71
N MET A 62 -7.07 -8.36 -23.17
CA MET A 62 -7.63 -7.25 -22.40
C MET A 62 -9.14 -7.23 -22.59
N GLU A 63 -9.89 -7.55 -21.53
CA GLU A 63 -11.34 -7.35 -21.50
C GLU A 63 -11.67 -5.97 -20.93
N ASN A 64 -12.78 -5.37 -21.37
CA ASN A 64 -13.17 -4.05 -20.88
C ASN A 64 -13.40 -4.10 -19.36
N GLU A 65 -12.73 -3.22 -18.62
CA GLU A 65 -12.75 -3.11 -17.14
C GLU A 65 -11.97 -4.20 -16.36
N ALA A 66 -11.31 -5.14 -17.05
CA ALA A 66 -10.42 -6.12 -16.41
C ALA A 66 -8.97 -5.60 -16.29
N PRO A 67 -8.19 -6.03 -15.28
CA PRO A 67 -6.78 -5.70 -15.21
C PRO A 67 -6.02 -6.36 -16.39
N ALA A 68 -4.96 -5.72 -16.86
CA ALA A 68 -4.05 -6.33 -17.81
C ALA A 68 -3.37 -7.55 -17.17
N THR A 69 -3.31 -8.66 -17.89
CA THR A 69 -2.66 -9.89 -17.42
C THR A 69 -1.43 -10.18 -18.24
N MET A 70 -0.30 -10.47 -17.61
CA MET A 70 0.91 -10.96 -18.25
C MET A 70 1.20 -12.38 -17.77
N VAL A 71 1.49 -13.27 -18.71
CA VAL A 71 1.83 -14.67 -18.45
C VAL A 71 3.26 -14.92 -18.90
N ILE A 72 4.11 -15.29 -17.94
CA ILE A 72 5.50 -15.67 -18.14
C ILE A 72 5.56 -17.19 -18.04
N THR A 73 5.76 -17.88 -19.16
CA THR A 73 5.97 -19.33 -19.16
C THR A 73 7.43 -19.62 -18.85
N LEU A 74 7.66 -20.51 -17.90
CA LEU A 74 9.00 -20.93 -17.50
C LEU A 74 9.36 -22.27 -18.16
N LYS A 75 10.66 -22.58 -18.20
CA LYS A 75 11.15 -23.87 -18.68
C LYS A 75 10.84 -24.99 -17.68
N PRO A 76 10.70 -26.25 -18.14
CA PRO A 76 10.29 -27.39 -17.30
C PRO A 76 11.19 -27.64 -16.07
N ASP A 77 12.46 -27.24 -16.13
CA ASP A 77 13.43 -27.44 -15.05
C ASP A 77 13.59 -26.23 -14.12
N SER A 78 12.75 -25.20 -14.29
CA SER A 78 12.79 -24.00 -13.46
C SER A 78 12.16 -24.27 -12.08
N ALA A 79 12.71 -23.65 -11.04
CA ALA A 79 12.24 -23.83 -9.67
C ALA A 79 10.84 -23.21 -9.40
N GLY A 80 10.33 -22.39 -10.33
CA GLY A 80 9.12 -21.58 -10.17
C GLY A 80 7.81 -22.21 -10.66
N GLY A 81 7.84 -23.45 -11.18
CA GLY A 81 6.68 -24.10 -11.81
C GLY A 81 6.54 -23.75 -13.30
N ASP A 82 5.39 -24.06 -13.91
CA ASP A 82 5.22 -23.96 -15.37
C ASP A 82 5.02 -22.52 -15.87
N ALA A 83 4.41 -21.65 -15.05
CA ALA A 83 4.12 -20.27 -15.42
C ALA A 83 3.93 -19.35 -14.21
N VAL A 84 4.24 -18.06 -14.41
CA VAL A 84 3.92 -16.96 -13.51
C VAL A 84 2.90 -16.05 -14.20
N THR A 85 1.80 -15.77 -13.52
CA THR A 85 0.75 -14.87 -14.01
C THR A 85 0.72 -13.62 -13.13
N ILE A 86 0.78 -12.45 -13.76
CA ILE A 86 0.83 -11.16 -13.10
C ILE A 86 -0.29 -10.29 -13.65
N GLU A 87 -1.03 -9.64 -12.77
CA GLU A 87 -2.10 -8.70 -13.11
C GLU A 87 -1.67 -7.27 -12.79
N SER A 88 -2.20 -6.28 -13.52
CA SER A 88 -1.96 -4.86 -13.28
C SER A 88 -3.08 -4.01 -13.87
N ASP A 89 -3.51 -2.99 -13.13
CA ASP A 89 -4.41 -1.94 -13.66
C ASP A 89 -3.70 -0.92 -14.56
N ASP A 90 -2.37 -1.06 -14.73
CA ASP A 90 -1.56 -0.26 -15.66
C ASP A 90 -1.04 -1.12 -16.82
N ASP A 91 -0.55 -0.48 -17.87
CA ASP A 91 0.03 -1.13 -19.04
C ASP A 91 1.24 -2.01 -18.68
N LEU A 92 1.30 -3.19 -19.30
CA LEU A 92 2.35 -4.19 -19.09
C LEU A 92 3.31 -4.32 -20.27
N GLU A 93 3.11 -3.60 -21.38
CA GLU A 93 3.94 -3.72 -22.58
C GLU A 93 5.42 -3.40 -22.33
N ALA A 94 5.70 -2.36 -21.53
CA ALA A 94 7.08 -2.03 -21.16
C ALA A 94 7.74 -3.14 -20.34
N CYS A 95 7.00 -3.77 -19.42
CA CYS A 95 7.51 -4.87 -18.62
C CYS A 95 7.71 -6.14 -19.47
N LYS A 96 6.77 -6.43 -20.37
CA LYS A 96 6.91 -7.51 -21.36
C LYS A 96 8.16 -7.31 -22.20
N ALA A 97 8.39 -6.12 -22.75
CA ALA A 97 9.57 -5.82 -23.56
C ALA A 97 10.89 -6.00 -22.78
N ALA A 98 10.92 -5.61 -21.50
CA ALA A 98 12.07 -5.83 -20.63
C ALA A 98 12.35 -7.33 -20.41
N ILE A 99 11.30 -8.13 -20.21
CA ILE A 99 11.40 -9.59 -20.07
C ILE A 99 11.90 -10.23 -21.38
N GLU A 100 11.32 -9.85 -22.53
CA GLU A 100 11.72 -10.34 -23.85
C GLU A 100 13.21 -10.09 -24.13
N GLY A 101 13.74 -8.97 -23.64
CA GLY A 101 15.15 -8.60 -23.79
C GLY A 101 16.13 -9.51 -23.06
N VAL A 102 15.69 -10.28 -22.07
CA VAL A 102 16.58 -11.15 -21.26
C VAL A 102 16.32 -12.64 -21.44
N ILE A 103 15.36 -13.04 -22.29
CA ILE A 103 15.05 -14.46 -22.52
C ILE A 103 16.31 -15.18 -23.02
N GLY A 104 16.70 -16.23 -22.31
CA GLY A 104 17.88 -17.04 -22.60
C GLY A 104 19.19 -16.54 -21.97
N ASP A 105 19.17 -15.39 -21.28
CA ASP A 105 20.36 -14.86 -20.61
C ASP A 105 20.44 -15.34 -19.15
N ALA A 106 21.39 -16.24 -18.88
CA ALA A 106 21.66 -16.74 -17.52
C ALA A 106 22.33 -15.70 -16.61
N GLY A 107 22.87 -14.63 -17.20
CA GLY A 107 23.51 -13.51 -16.51
C GLY A 107 22.55 -12.38 -16.18
N SER A 108 21.26 -12.49 -16.45
CA SER A 108 20.28 -11.44 -16.14
C SER A 108 19.10 -12.00 -15.35
N TYR A 109 18.51 -11.17 -14.51
CA TYR A 109 17.29 -11.45 -13.77
C TYR A 109 16.26 -10.38 -14.07
N VAL A 110 14.99 -10.76 -14.16
CA VAL A 110 13.88 -9.80 -14.07
C VAL A 110 13.38 -9.81 -12.64
N GLN A 111 13.29 -8.63 -12.04
CA GLN A 111 12.56 -8.41 -10.79
C GLN A 111 11.26 -7.67 -11.11
N ILE A 112 10.14 -8.26 -10.70
CA ILE A 112 8.81 -7.70 -10.86
C ILE A 112 8.19 -7.57 -9.48
N ARG A 113 7.68 -6.39 -9.15
CA ARG A 113 6.98 -6.13 -7.89
C ARG A 113 5.56 -5.67 -8.17
N ALA A 114 4.60 -6.46 -7.71
CA ALA A 114 3.18 -6.15 -7.77
C ALA A 114 2.66 -5.73 -6.40
N GLN A 115 1.90 -4.64 -6.34
CA GLN A 115 1.14 -4.23 -5.18
C GLN A 115 -0.29 -4.76 -5.30
N LEU A 116 -0.67 -5.68 -4.42
CA LEU A 116 -1.98 -6.36 -4.42
C LEU A 116 -3.05 -5.65 -3.58
N SER A 117 -2.73 -4.47 -3.09
CA SER A 117 -3.63 -3.58 -2.36
C SER A 117 -3.45 -2.16 -2.85
N ALA A 118 -3.24 -2.00 -4.16
CA ALA A 118 -3.07 -0.71 -4.79
C ALA A 118 -4.40 0.06 -4.74
N GLU A 119 -4.34 1.38 -4.72
CA GLU A 119 -5.54 2.23 -4.78
C GLU A 119 -6.02 2.40 -6.24
N THR A 120 -6.21 1.28 -6.91
CA THR A 120 -6.65 1.17 -8.31
C THR A 120 -8.00 0.45 -8.39
N MET A 121 -8.58 0.33 -9.59
CA MET A 121 -9.95 -0.20 -9.78
C MET A 121 -10.09 -1.67 -9.35
N ASN A 122 -9.07 -2.50 -9.63
CA ASN A 122 -9.03 -3.91 -9.27
C ASN A 122 -8.10 -4.20 -8.08
N GLY A 123 -7.46 -3.17 -7.53
CA GLY A 123 -6.60 -3.28 -6.37
C GLY A 123 -5.22 -3.89 -6.64
N VAL A 124 -4.83 -4.06 -7.91
CA VAL A 124 -3.56 -4.67 -8.30
C VAL A 124 -2.81 -3.76 -9.27
N MET A 125 -1.52 -3.51 -8.99
CA MET A 125 -0.67 -2.69 -9.84
C MET A 125 0.77 -3.20 -9.83
N VAL A 126 1.38 -3.36 -11.00
CA VAL A 126 2.83 -3.58 -11.10
C VAL A 126 3.54 -2.25 -10.84
N THR A 127 4.29 -2.20 -9.74
CA THR A 127 5.02 -1.00 -9.31
C THR A 127 6.46 -0.95 -9.81
N GLU A 128 7.02 -2.12 -10.15
CA GLU A 128 8.41 -2.23 -10.57
C GLU A 128 8.57 -3.41 -11.53
N CYS A 129 9.32 -3.20 -12.60
CA CYS A 129 9.75 -4.24 -13.52
C CYS A 129 11.13 -3.86 -14.06
N VAL A 130 12.17 -4.45 -13.49
CA VAL A 130 13.56 -4.07 -13.75
C VAL A 130 14.40 -5.28 -14.11
N VAL A 131 15.34 -5.08 -15.03
CA VAL A 131 16.37 -6.06 -15.36
C VAL A 131 17.58 -5.81 -14.46
N LEU A 132 18.01 -6.84 -13.75
CA LEU A 132 19.17 -6.83 -12.89
C LEU A 132 20.27 -7.70 -13.50
N GLN A 133 21.49 -7.18 -13.50
CA GLN A 133 22.70 -7.94 -13.80
C GLN A 133 23.43 -8.22 -12.46
N PRO A 134 24.03 -9.41 -12.28
CA PRO A 134 24.72 -9.82 -11.08
C PRO A 134 26.00 -9.01 -10.80
#